data_AF-A0A659XYB9-F1
#
_entry.id   AF-A0A659XYB9-F1
#
_cell.length_a   1.000
_cell.length_b   1.000
_cell.length_c   1.000
_cell.angle_alpha   90.00
_cell.angle_beta   90.00
_cell.angle_gamma   90.00
#
_symmetry.space_group_name_H-M   'P 1'
#
loop_
_entity.id
_entity.type
_entity.pdbx_description
1 polymer ?
#
loop_
_entity_poly.entity_id
_entity_poly.type
_entity_poly.pdbx_seq_one_letter_code
_entity_poly.pdbx_strand_id
1 'polypeptide(L)'
;DAYKIIEKQSRYAAVDAVKAKVKAAFTPAEGEDPKYSSEQIASVFKELQAKVVRWNILDTGSRIDGRDLKTVRKIVAEVGVLPRTHGSALFTRGETQALVIATLGTGEDEQFVDSLTGMYKEKFLLHYNFPPYSVGETGRMGSPGRREIGHGKLAWRAIHPMLPSADQFPYTLRVVSEITESNGSSSMATVCGTSLALMD
;
A
#
# COMPACT_ATOMS: atom_id res chain seq x y z
N ASP A 1 -26.85 -5.30 5.70
CA ASP A 1 -26.91 -4.19 4.70
C ASP A 1 -25.68 -3.30 4.63
N ALA A 2 -24.96 -3.01 5.73
CA ALA A 2 -23.75 -2.16 5.68
C ALA A 2 -22.71 -2.60 4.62
N TYR A 3 -22.47 -3.91 4.46
CA TYR A 3 -21.55 -4.44 3.44
C TYR A 3 -22.06 -4.37 1.98
N LYS A 4 -23.32 -3.97 1.75
CA LYS A 4 -23.84 -3.67 0.40
C LYS A 4 -23.47 -2.26 -0.06
N ILE A 5 -23.02 -1.40 0.85
CA ILE A 5 -22.56 -0.05 0.54
C ILE A 5 -21.19 -0.14 -0.14
N ILE A 6 -21.13 0.36 -1.38
CA ILE A 6 -19.92 0.30 -2.23
C ILE A 6 -18.88 1.33 -1.76
N GLU A 7 -19.32 2.56 -1.51
CA GLU A 7 -18.49 3.69 -1.09
C GLU A 7 -17.84 3.41 0.27
N LYS A 8 -16.50 3.53 0.34
CA LYS A 8 -15.70 3.00 1.45
C LYS A 8 -16.00 3.73 2.77
N GLN A 9 -16.08 5.06 2.76
CA GLN A 9 -16.28 5.85 3.97
C GLN A 9 -17.70 5.67 4.51
N SER A 10 -18.72 5.70 3.65
CA SER A 10 -20.10 5.38 4.04
C SER A 10 -20.23 3.97 4.61
N ARG A 11 -19.54 2.99 4.02
CA ARG A 11 -19.52 1.62 4.55
C ARG A 11 -18.90 1.56 5.94
N TYR A 12 -17.79 2.27 6.18
CA TYR A 12 -17.14 2.31 7.49
C TYR A 12 -18.05 2.95 8.54
N ALA A 13 -18.65 4.10 8.22
CA ALA A 13 -19.61 4.76 9.11
C ALA A 13 -20.80 3.86 9.47
N ALA A 14 -21.36 3.15 8.49
CA ALA A 14 -22.47 2.22 8.73
C ALA A 14 -22.03 1.04 9.62
N VAL A 15 -20.85 0.48 9.38
CA VAL A 15 -20.28 -0.61 10.18
C VAL A 15 -20.00 -0.16 11.62
N ASP A 16 -19.46 1.03 11.81
CA ASP A 16 -19.17 1.59 13.14
C ASP A 16 -20.45 1.87 13.91
N ALA A 17 -21.51 2.34 13.24
CA ALA A 17 -22.84 2.48 13.84
C ALA A 17 -23.39 1.12 14.32
N VAL A 18 -23.20 0.03 13.54
CA VAL A 18 -23.59 -1.32 13.99
C VAL A 18 -22.73 -1.77 15.17
N LYS A 19 -21.42 -1.53 15.14
CA LYS A 19 -20.51 -1.89 16.24
C LYS A 19 -20.89 -1.17 17.54
N ALA A 20 -21.26 0.10 17.48
CA ALA A 20 -21.72 0.87 18.63
C ALA A 20 -23.02 0.30 19.22
N LYS A 21 -23.99 -0.07 18.38
CA LYS A 21 -25.23 -0.73 18.82
C LYS A 21 -24.96 -2.07 19.50
N VAL A 22 -24.09 -2.90 18.93
CA VAL A 22 -23.70 -4.18 19.53
C VAL A 22 -23.03 -3.96 20.88
N LYS A 23 -22.07 -3.04 20.98
CA LYS A 23 -21.44 -2.72 22.26
C LYS A 23 -22.47 -2.29 23.31
N ALA A 24 -23.37 -1.37 22.97
CA ALA A 24 -24.40 -0.90 23.89
C ALA A 24 -25.35 -2.03 24.36
N ALA A 25 -25.68 -2.99 23.48
CA ALA A 25 -26.55 -4.11 23.83
C ALA A 25 -25.90 -5.13 24.79
N PHE A 26 -24.58 -5.18 24.85
CA PHE A 26 -23.83 -6.09 25.72
C PHE A 26 -23.20 -5.38 26.95
N THR A 27 -23.41 -4.07 27.09
CA THR A 27 -23.06 -3.32 28.31
C THR A 27 -24.26 -3.37 29.27
N PRO A 28 -24.11 -3.88 30.52
CA PRO A 28 -25.20 -3.90 31.50
C PRO A 28 -25.66 -2.50 31.91
N ALA A 29 -26.82 -2.42 32.57
CA ALA A 29 -27.24 -1.22 33.30
C ALA A 29 -26.30 -0.95 34.50
N GLU A 30 -26.24 0.30 34.97
CA GLU A 30 -25.37 0.70 36.09
C GLU A 30 -25.58 -0.22 37.31
N GLY A 31 -24.50 -0.87 37.77
CA GLY A 31 -24.49 -1.71 38.97
C GLY A 31 -24.27 -3.21 38.75
N GLU A 32 -24.23 -3.69 37.50
CA GLU A 32 -23.92 -5.09 37.17
C GLU A 32 -22.54 -5.25 36.52
N ASP A 33 -21.79 -6.29 36.90
CA ASP A 33 -20.54 -6.64 36.25
C ASP A 33 -20.78 -7.14 34.82
N PRO A 34 -20.09 -6.59 33.81
CA PRO A 34 -20.27 -7.01 32.43
C PRO A 34 -19.82 -8.46 32.24
N LYS A 35 -20.72 -9.30 31.73
CA LYS A 35 -20.44 -10.71 31.40
C LYS A 35 -19.30 -10.87 30.39
N TYR A 36 -19.11 -9.89 29.51
CA TYR A 36 -18.07 -9.87 28.49
C TYR A 36 -17.36 -8.52 28.47
N SER A 37 -16.04 -8.54 28.28
CA SER A 37 -15.26 -7.32 28.14
C SER A 37 -15.50 -6.64 26.79
N SER A 38 -15.21 -5.34 26.72
CA SER A 38 -15.35 -4.54 25.50
C SER A 38 -14.47 -5.09 24.35
N GLU A 39 -13.32 -5.66 24.70
CA GLU A 39 -12.34 -6.26 23.80
C GLU A 39 -12.83 -7.61 23.27
N GLN A 40 -13.45 -8.43 24.12
CA GLN A 40 -14.06 -9.70 23.71
C GLN A 40 -15.17 -9.46 22.68
N ILE A 41 -16.07 -8.50 22.95
CA ILE A 41 -17.13 -8.11 22.01
C ILE A 41 -16.55 -7.61 20.70
N ALA A 42 -15.53 -6.75 20.75
CA ALA A 42 -14.87 -6.23 19.55
C ALA A 42 -14.19 -7.33 18.71
N SER A 43 -13.59 -8.33 19.37
CA SER A 43 -12.96 -9.47 18.71
C SER A 43 -13.99 -10.32 17.97
N VAL A 44 -15.06 -10.74 18.65
CA VAL A 44 -16.13 -11.55 18.06
C VAL A 44 -16.84 -10.78 16.93
N PHE A 45 -17.06 -9.48 17.11
CA PHE A 45 -17.62 -8.64 16.05
C PHE A 45 -16.74 -8.64 14.79
N LYS A 46 -15.41 -8.52 14.95
CA LYS A 46 -14.47 -8.58 13.84
C LYS A 46 -14.45 -9.94 13.14
N GLU A 47 -14.58 -11.02 13.90
CA GLU A 47 -14.70 -12.38 13.32
C GLU A 47 -16.00 -12.52 12.51
N LEU A 48 -17.12 -12.03 13.05
CA LEU A 48 -18.41 -12.04 12.36
C LEU A 48 -18.36 -11.22 11.07
N GLN A 49 -17.72 -10.05 11.09
CA GLN A 49 -17.49 -9.24 9.89
C GLN A 49 -16.76 -10.03 8.80
N ALA A 50 -15.67 -10.72 9.16
CA ALA A 50 -14.92 -11.55 8.22
C ALA A 50 -15.78 -12.69 7.67
N LYS A 51 -16.57 -13.35 8.51
CA LYS A 51 -17.50 -14.42 8.12
C LYS A 51 -18.52 -13.90 7.11
N VAL A 52 -19.22 -12.79 7.42
CA VAL A 52 -20.26 -12.21 6.56
C VAL A 52 -19.71 -11.83 5.19
N VAL A 53 -18.56 -11.15 5.12
CA VAL A 53 -17.95 -10.76 3.85
C VAL A 53 -17.56 -11.97 3.02
N ARG A 54 -16.99 -13.01 3.64
CA ARG A 54 -16.58 -14.24 2.93
C ARG A 54 -17.78 -14.98 2.34
N TRP A 55 -18.83 -15.20 3.13
CA TRP A 55 -20.03 -15.89 2.64
C TRP A 55 -20.73 -15.10 1.54
N ASN A 56 -20.85 -13.78 1.68
CA ASN A 56 -21.40 -12.94 0.61
C ASN A 56 -20.63 -13.10 -0.71
N ILE A 57 -19.28 -13.15 -0.66
CA ILE A 57 -18.45 -13.36 -1.85
C ILE A 57 -18.67 -14.76 -2.45
N LEU A 58 -18.78 -15.79 -1.61
CA LEU A 58 -19.01 -17.17 -2.06
C LEU A 58 -20.39 -17.34 -2.71
N ASP A 59 -21.42 -16.75 -2.11
CA ASP A 59 -22.82 -16.92 -2.55
C ASP A 59 -23.15 -16.07 -3.78
N THR A 60 -22.60 -14.86 -3.87
CA THR A 60 -22.95 -13.90 -4.93
C THR A 60 -21.88 -13.73 -6.01
N GLY A 61 -20.64 -14.17 -5.76
CA GLY A 61 -19.49 -13.90 -6.63
C GLY A 61 -19.04 -12.44 -6.67
N SER A 62 -19.65 -11.55 -5.86
CA SER A 62 -19.38 -10.12 -5.82
C SER A 62 -18.58 -9.73 -4.58
N ARG A 63 -17.58 -8.87 -4.76
CA ARG A 63 -16.76 -8.29 -3.70
C ARG A 63 -17.44 -7.08 -3.06
N ILE A 64 -16.86 -6.61 -1.95
CA ILE A 64 -17.37 -5.48 -1.15
C ILE A 64 -17.49 -4.16 -1.94
N ASP A 65 -16.76 -4.02 -3.04
CA ASP A 65 -16.77 -2.87 -3.93
C ASP A 65 -17.57 -3.12 -5.22
N GLY A 66 -18.39 -4.18 -5.25
CA GLY A 66 -19.30 -4.51 -6.34
C GLY A 66 -18.64 -5.18 -7.55
N ARG A 67 -17.33 -5.38 -7.54
CA ARG A 67 -16.60 -6.07 -8.62
C ARG A 67 -16.69 -7.58 -8.48
N ASP A 68 -16.58 -8.27 -9.61
CA ASP A 68 -16.38 -9.72 -9.63
C ASP A 68 -14.97 -10.13 -9.14
N LEU A 69 -14.70 -11.44 -9.13
CA LEU A 69 -13.45 -12.02 -8.62
C LEU A 69 -12.22 -11.79 -9.52
N LYS A 70 -12.41 -11.41 -10.78
CA LYS A 70 -11.38 -11.33 -11.83
C LYS A 70 -11.10 -9.89 -12.25
N THR A 71 -12.10 -9.01 -12.21
CA THR A 71 -12.03 -7.64 -12.68
C THR A 71 -11.02 -6.84 -11.86
N VAL A 72 -10.02 -6.28 -12.53
CA VAL A 72 -9.04 -5.36 -11.94
C VAL A 72 -9.66 -3.97 -11.80
N ARG A 73 -9.24 -3.20 -10.81
CA ARG A 73 -9.67 -1.78 -10.67
C ARG A 73 -9.16 -0.97 -11.87
N LYS A 74 -9.84 0.14 -12.17
CA LYS A 74 -9.43 1.10 -13.21
C LYS A 74 -7.96 1.48 -13.02
N ILE A 75 -7.18 1.44 -14.10
CA ILE A 75 -5.77 1.83 -14.13
C ILE A 75 -5.64 3.11 -14.97
N VAL A 76 -4.81 4.03 -14.49
CA VAL A 76 -4.31 5.19 -15.24
C VAL A 76 -2.79 5.23 -15.02
N ALA A 77 -2.05 5.38 -16.11
CA ALA A 77 -0.60 5.45 -16.09
C ALA A 77 -0.15 6.66 -16.91
N GLU A 78 0.64 7.52 -16.30
CA GLU A 78 1.16 8.75 -16.90
C GLU A 78 2.67 8.81 -16.67
N VAL A 79 3.43 9.29 -17.67
CA VAL A 79 4.89 9.47 -17.63
C VAL A 79 5.24 10.94 -17.85
N GLY A 80 6.45 11.37 -17.50
CA GLY A 80 6.89 12.76 -17.69
C GLY A 80 6.10 13.76 -16.84
N VAL A 81 5.45 13.30 -15.76
CA VAL A 81 4.60 14.14 -14.90
C VAL A 81 5.40 15.22 -14.15
N LEU A 82 6.71 15.01 -13.97
CA LEU A 82 7.65 15.99 -13.45
C LEU A 82 8.71 16.30 -14.52
N PRO A 83 8.60 17.42 -15.26
CA PRO A 83 9.37 17.65 -16.50
C PRO A 83 10.88 17.89 -16.30
N ARG A 84 11.37 17.94 -15.06
CA ARG A 84 12.77 18.22 -14.72
C ARG A 84 13.50 17.05 -14.06
N THR A 85 12.77 16.03 -13.61
CA THR A 85 13.39 14.82 -13.07
C THR A 85 13.94 13.99 -14.23
N HIS A 86 14.91 13.10 -13.96
CA HIS A 86 15.48 12.27 -15.03
C HIS A 86 14.44 11.31 -15.64
N GLY A 87 13.51 10.81 -14.83
CA GLY A 87 12.30 10.12 -15.29
C GLY A 87 11.23 10.14 -14.21
N SER A 88 9.95 10.17 -14.59
CA SER A 88 8.83 10.23 -13.65
C SER A 88 7.59 9.51 -14.16
N ALA A 89 6.85 8.90 -13.24
CA ALA A 89 5.57 8.27 -13.57
C ALA A 89 4.57 8.41 -12.43
N LEU A 90 3.30 8.64 -12.78
CA LEU A 90 2.16 8.55 -11.88
C LEU A 90 1.34 7.30 -12.25
N PHE A 91 1.40 6.28 -11.41
CA PHE A 91 0.62 5.05 -11.61
C PHE A 91 -0.53 5.01 -10.61
N THR A 92 -1.76 4.93 -11.11
CA THR A 92 -2.99 4.87 -10.32
C THR A 92 -3.77 3.60 -10.66
N ARG A 93 -4.20 2.85 -9.64
CA ARG A 93 -5.07 1.66 -9.77
C ARG A 93 -6.17 1.67 -8.71
N GLY A 94 -7.36 2.13 -9.10
CA GLY A 94 -8.39 2.52 -8.14
C GLY A 94 -7.83 3.56 -7.18
N GLU A 95 -8.08 3.40 -5.88
CA GLU A 95 -7.55 4.26 -4.80
C GLU A 95 -6.14 3.83 -4.33
N THR A 96 -5.29 3.33 -5.24
CA THR A 96 -3.87 3.09 -4.96
C THR A 96 -3.07 3.86 -5.98
N GLN A 97 -2.29 4.85 -5.53
CA GLN A 97 -1.51 5.72 -6.39
C GLN A 97 -0.06 5.80 -5.89
N ALA A 98 0.87 5.72 -6.83
CA ALA A 98 2.29 5.90 -6.60
C ALA A 98 2.84 6.93 -7.59
N LEU A 99 3.43 8.00 -7.07
CA LEU A 99 4.31 8.88 -7.82
C LEU A 99 5.73 8.32 -7.71
N VAL A 100 6.29 7.89 -8.83
CA VAL A 100 7.60 7.27 -8.90
C VAL A 100 8.55 8.15 -9.70
N ILE A 101 9.74 8.36 -9.16
CA ILE A 101 10.74 9.27 -9.72
C ILE A 101 12.05 8.50 -9.83
N ALA A 102 12.64 8.50 -11.03
CA ALA A 102 13.96 7.95 -11.29
C ALA A 102 14.99 9.08 -11.37
N THR A 103 16.17 8.80 -10.82
CA THR A 103 17.33 9.69 -10.84
C THR A 103 18.57 8.89 -11.26
N LEU A 104 19.21 9.32 -12.34
CA LEU A 104 20.54 8.87 -12.73
C LEU A 104 21.63 9.57 -11.90
N GLY A 105 22.62 8.80 -11.46
CA GLY A 105 23.81 9.26 -10.76
C GLY A 105 25.08 8.60 -11.29
N THR A 106 26.22 8.97 -10.71
CA THR A 106 27.55 8.48 -11.07
C THR A 106 28.04 7.40 -10.09
N GLY A 107 29.28 6.94 -10.26
CA GLY A 107 29.90 5.98 -9.33
C GLY A 107 30.10 6.52 -7.90
N GLU A 108 30.05 7.84 -7.69
CA GLU A 108 30.10 8.46 -6.36
C GLU A 108 28.75 8.37 -5.62
N ASP A 109 27.66 8.15 -6.36
CA ASP A 109 26.30 8.02 -5.82
C ASP A 109 25.94 6.57 -5.44
N GLU A 110 26.82 5.61 -5.72
CA GLU A 110 26.63 4.20 -5.34
C GLU A 110 26.61 4.04 -3.82
N GLN A 111 25.74 3.18 -3.30
CA GLN A 111 25.65 2.95 -1.85
C GLN A 111 26.65 1.89 -1.43
N PHE A 112 27.58 2.26 -0.54
CA PHE A 112 28.40 1.28 0.18
C PHE A 112 27.54 0.50 1.16
N VAL A 113 27.58 -0.82 1.06
CA VAL A 113 26.92 -1.75 1.98
C VAL A 113 28.00 -2.58 2.66
N ASP A 114 28.28 -2.22 3.92
CA ASP A 114 29.17 -2.98 4.79
C ASP A 114 28.40 -4.18 5.37
N SER A 115 28.45 -5.30 4.65
CA SER A 115 27.75 -6.53 5.02
C SER A 115 28.67 -7.49 5.77
N LEU A 116 28.08 -8.43 6.53
CA LEU A 116 28.85 -9.46 7.23
C LEU A 116 29.74 -10.32 6.31
N THR A 117 29.37 -10.44 5.03
CA THR A 117 30.12 -11.20 4.01
C THR A 117 31.17 -10.36 3.28
N GLY A 118 31.26 -9.08 3.57
CA GLY A 118 32.17 -8.13 2.92
C GLY A 118 31.45 -6.87 2.44
N MET A 119 32.25 -5.84 2.17
CA MET A 119 31.76 -4.58 1.64
C MET A 119 31.52 -4.66 0.13
N TYR A 120 30.37 -4.20 -0.33
CA TYR A 120 30.06 -4.05 -1.76
C TYR A 120 29.39 -2.71 -2.03
N LYS A 121 29.26 -2.37 -3.32
CA LYS A 121 28.57 -1.17 -3.79
C LYS A 121 27.26 -1.56 -4.49
N GLU A 122 26.15 -1.00 -4.04
CA GLU A 122 24.84 -1.16 -4.66
C GLU A 122 24.60 0.00 -5.63
N LYS A 123 24.25 -0.35 -6.88
CA LYS A 123 24.02 0.62 -7.96
C LYS A 123 22.55 0.89 -8.21
N PHE A 124 21.68 -0.01 -7.77
CA PHE A 124 20.23 0.18 -7.88
C PHE A 124 19.64 0.41 -6.49
N LEU A 125 19.16 1.62 -6.26
CA LEU A 125 18.55 2.05 -5.01
C LEU A 125 17.05 2.23 -5.25
N LEU A 126 16.20 1.57 -4.47
CA LEU A 126 14.76 1.78 -4.51
C LEU A 126 14.25 2.11 -3.10
N HIS A 127 13.79 3.34 -2.94
CA HIS A 127 13.21 3.84 -1.70
C HIS A 127 11.70 3.95 -1.84
N TYR A 128 11.00 3.40 -0.86
CA TYR A 128 9.54 3.38 -0.82
C TYR A 128 9.09 4.17 0.40
N ASN A 129 8.23 5.15 0.19
CA ASN A 129 7.71 6.03 1.23
C ASN A 129 6.20 5.86 1.36
N PHE A 130 5.71 5.70 2.59
CA PHE A 130 4.29 5.51 2.88
C PHE A 130 3.79 6.54 3.89
N PRO A 131 3.55 7.79 3.45
CA PRO A 131 3.08 8.84 4.33
C PRO A 131 1.66 8.56 4.83
N PRO A 132 1.29 9.01 6.04
CA PRO A 132 0.00 8.70 6.66
C PRO A 132 -1.19 9.31 5.91
N TYR A 133 -0.98 10.42 5.20
CA TYR A 133 -2.01 11.02 4.36
C TYR A 133 -2.47 10.08 3.22
N SER A 134 -1.65 9.11 2.82
CA SER A 134 -1.99 8.15 1.76
C SER A 134 -3.19 7.26 2.10
N VAL A 135 -3.56 7.19 3.38
CA VAL A 135 -4.75 6.51 3.88
C VAL A 135 -5.75 7.46 4.55
N GLY A 136 -5.52 8.78 4.45
CA GLY A 136 -6.35 9.81 5.06
C GLY A 136 -6.17 9.97 6.57
N GLU A 137 -5.05 9.50 7.12
CA GLU A 137 -4.75 9.58 8.55
C GLU A 137 -3.63 10.60 8.82
N THR A 138 -3.53 11.06 10.07
CA THR A 138 -2.34 11.76 10.57
C THR A 138 -1.39 10.76 11.20
N GLY A 139 -0.10 11.08 11.25
CA GLY A 139 0.89 10.17 11.80
C GLY A 139 2.28 10.77 11.87
N ARG A 140 3.19 10.01 12.49
CA ARG A 140 4.59 10.41 12.58
C ARG A 140 5.25 10.32 11.19
N MET A 141 5.88 11.42 10.78
CA MET A 141 6.78 11.45 9.62
C MET A 141 8.23 11.28 10.10
N GLY A 142 9.08 10.65 9.30
CA GLY A 142 10.50 10.49 9.61
C GLY A 142 11.09 9.23 8.99
N SER A 143 11.93 8.53 9.77
CA SER A 143 12.65 7.34 9.32
C SER A 143 11.72 6.22 8.86
N PRO A 144 12.06 5.50 7.77
CA PRO A 144 11.22 4.43 7.25
C PRO A 144 11.15 3.25 8.23
N GLY A 145 9.94 2.72 8.41
CA GLY A 145 9.68 1.52 9.19
C GLY A 145 10.00 0.23 8.43
N ARG A 146 9.93 -0.91 9.13
CA ARG A 146 10.19 -2.24 8.55
C ARG A 146 9.32 -2.55 7.33
N ARG A 147 8.05 -2.13 7.35
CA ARG A 147 7.12 -2.35 6.22
C ARG A 147 7.55 -1.59 4.97
N GLU A 148 7.98 -0.35 5.12
CA GLU A 148 8.42 0.49 4.00
C GLU A 148 9.70 -0.08 3.37
N ILE A 149 10.67 -0.47 4.19
CA ILE A 149 11.88 -1.17 3.73
C ILE A 149 11.53 -2.48 3.03
N GLY A 150 10.63 -3.28 3.61
CA GLY A 150 10.20 -4.55 3.02
C GLY A 150 9.49 -4.40 1.67
N HIS A 151 8.59 -3.42 1.54
CA HIS A 151 7.91 -3.11 0.28
C HIS A 151 8.87 -2.55 -0.77
N GLY A 152 9.79 -1.67 -0.36
CA GLY A 152 10.87 -1.18 -1.22
C GLY A 152 11.72 -2.33 -1.74
N LYS A 153 12.17 -3.24 -0.87
CA LYS A 153 12.98 -4.40 -1.29
C LYS A 153 12.19 -5.38 -2.17
N LEU A 154 10.88 -5.52 -1.96
CA LEU A 154 10.03 -6.32 -2.83
C LEU A 154 9.99 -5.73 -4.24
N ALA A 155 9.73 -4.43 -4.37
CA ALA A 155 9.71 -3.78 -5.68
C ALA A 155 11.10 -3.80 -6.34
N TRP A 156 12.15 -3.57 -5.56
CA TRP A 156 13.54 -3.68 -5.99
C TRP A 156 13.83 -5.06 -6.59
N ARG A 157 13.42 -6.14 -5.90
CA ARG A 157 13.63 -7.53 -6.37
C ARG A 157 12.87 -7.83 -7.66
N ALA A 158 11.74 -7.16 -7.89
CA ALA A 158 10.96 -7.34 -9.12
C ALA A 158 11.61 -6.63 -10.32
N ILE A 159 12.24 -5.47 -10.10
CA ILE A 159 12.83 -4.65 -11.18
C ILE A 159 14.28 -5.04 -11.48
N HIS A 160 15.07 -5.37 -10.45
CA HIS A 160 16.51 -5.63 -10.57
C HIS A 160 16.89 -6.64 -11.66
N PRO A 161 16.16 -7.76 -11.88
CA PRO A 161 16.49 -8.72 -12.95
C PRO A 161 16.37 -8.17 -14.38
N MET A 162 15.66 -7.04 -14.56
CA MET A 162 15.43 -6.42 -15.86
C MET A 162 16.40 -5.26 -16.16
N LEU A 163 17.29 -4.94 -15.22
CA LEU A 163 18.22 -3.83 -15.40
C LEU A 163 19.30 -4.18 -16.44
N PRO A 164 19.73 -3.22 -17.26
CA PRO A 164 20.87 -3.38 -18.13
C PRO A 164 22.15 -3.64 -17.32
N SER A 165 23.13 -4.28 -17.93
CA SER A 165 24.45 -4.45 -17.32
C SER A 165 25.20 -3.11 -17.26
N ALA A 166 26.18 -3.02 -16.36
CA ALA A 166 26.91 -1.77 -16.12
C ALA A 166 27.74 -1.30 -17.33
N ASP A 167 28.13 -2.19 -18.23
CA ASP A 167 28.79 -1.85 -19.50
C ASP A 167 27.83 -1.24 -20.52
N GLN A 168 26.54 -1.61 -20.48
CA GLN A 168 25.51 -1.06 -21.36
C GLN A 168 24.95 0.25 -20.83
N PHE A 169 24.85 0.40 -19.51
CA PHE A 169 24.28 1.57 -18.87
C PHE A 169 25.04 1.92 -17.57
N PRO A 170 26.12 2.71 -17.66
CA PRO A 170 27.07 2.92 -16.56
C PRO A 170 26.60 3.98 -15.55
N TYR A 171 25.32 3.95 -15.16
CA TYR A 171 24.74 4.88 -14.19
C TYR A 171 24.32 4.18 -12.91
N THR A 172 24.40 4.91 -11.80
CA THR A 172 23.68 4.56 -10.57
C THR A 172 22.23 4.96 -10.73
N LEU A 173 21.32 4.08 -10.37
CA LEU A 173 19.88 4.28 -10.47
C LEU A 173 19.29 4.44 -9.08
N ARG A 174 18.75 5.62 -8.77
CA ARG A 174 17.92 5.82 -7.59
C ARG A 174 16.47 6.01 -8.01
N VAL A 175 15.60 5.19 -7.46
CA VAL A 175 14.15 5.30 -7.64
C VAL A 175 13.52 5.60 -6.28
N VAL A 176 12.67 6.62 -6.24
CA VAL A 176 11.84 6.94 -5.07
C VAL A 176 10.38 6.76 -5.46
N SER A 177 9.65 5.97 -4.68
CA SER A 177 8.21 5.78 -4.82
C SER A 177 7.49 6.42 -3.65
N GLU A 178 6.78 7.50 -3.94
CA GLU A 178 5.88 8.18 -3.02
C GLU A 178 4.47 7.64 -3.18
N ILE A 179 3.96 6.97 -2.13
CA ILE A 179 2.59 6.49 -2.15
C ILE A 179 1.66 7.63 -1.75
N THR A 180 0.87 8.12 -2.70
CA THR A 180 -0.05 9.24 -2.50
C THR A 180 -1.46 8.78 -2.14
N GLU A 181 -1.85 7.56 -2.54
CA GLU A 181 -3.11 6.91 -2.15
C GLU A 181 -2.88 5.41 -1.95
N SER A 182 -3.56 4.79 -0.97
CA SER A 182 -3.42 3.36 -0.70
C SER A 182 -4.73 2.66 -0.31
N ASN A 183 -5.20 1.79 -1.19
CA ASN A 183 -6.29 0.86 -0.90
C ASN A 183 -6.07 -0.54 -1.50
N GLY A 184 -4.82 -0.92 -1.75
CA GLY A 184 -4.48 -2.29 -2.16
C GLY A 184 -3.17 -2.39 -2.92
N SER A 185 -2.19 -3.05 -2.28
CA SER A 185 -0.83 -3.32 -2.76
C SER A 185 -0.19 -2.13 -3.47
N SER A 186 0.16 -1.12 -2.69
CA SER A 186 1.01 0.00 -3.11
C SER A 186 2.40 -0.45 -3.55
N SER A 187 2.91 -1.57 -3.02
CA SER A 187 4.18 -2.16 -3.47
C SER A 187 4.15 -2.60 -4.94
N MET A 188 3.01 -3.12 -5.44
CA MET A 188 2.86 -3.42 -6.88
C MET A 188 2.65 -2.16 -7.72
N ALA A 189 2.00 -1.13 -7.17
CA ALA A 189 1.95 0.17 -7.82
C ALA A 189 3.35 0.77 -7.99
N THR A 190 4.23 0.60 -6.98
CA THR A 190 5.65 0.96 -7.08
C THR A 190 6.34 0.20 -8.21
N VAL A 191 6.19 -1.11 -8.34
CA VAL A 191 6.79 -1.87 -9.46
C VAL A 191 6.37 -1.32 -10.81
N CYS A 192 5.06 -1.13 -11.02
CA CYS A 192 4.54 -0.59 -12.28
C CYS A 192 5.07 0.83 -12.54
N GLY A 193 5.03 1.71 -11.53
CA GLY A 193 5.53 3.07 -11.65
C GLY A 193 7.04 3.14 -11.86
N THR A 194 7.83 2.24 -11.24
CA THR A 194 9.28 2.16 -11.45
C THR A 194 9.60 1.74 -12.86
N SER A 195 8.90 0.75 -13.42
CA SER A 195 9.09 0.35 -14.81
C SER A 195 8.86 1.53 -15.75
N LEU A 196 7.80 2.31 -15.52
CA LEU A 196 7.48 3.49 -16.33
C LEU A 196 8.50 4.61 -16.17
N ALA A 197 8.82 4.98 -14.92
CA ALA A 197 9.75 6.07 -14.61
C ALA A 197 11.20 5.79 -15.02
N LEU A 198 11.60 4.54 -15.20
CA LEU A 198 12.92 4.18 -15.74
C LEU A 198 12.96 4.22 -17.28
N MET A 199 11.82 4.19 -17.97
CA MET A 199 11.71 4.27 -19.43
C MET A 199 11.47 5.69 -19.94
N ASP A 200 10.82 6.53 -19.13
CA ASP A 200 10.68 7.98 -19.34
C ASP A 200 12.04 8.68 -19.25
#